data_AF-A0A392MC56-F1
#
_entry.id   AF-A0A392MC56-F1
#
_cell.length_a   1.000
_cell.length_b   1.000
_cell.length_c   1.000
_cell.angle_alpha   90.00
_cell.angle_beta   90.00
_cell.angle_gamma   90.00
#
_symmetry.space_group_name_H-M   'P 1'
#
loop_
_entity.id
_entity.type
_entity.pdbx_description
1 polymer ?
#
loop_
_entity_poly.entity_id
_entity_poly.type
_entity_poly.pdbx_seq_one_letter_code
_entity_poly.pdbx_strand_id
1 'polypeptide(L)'
;MVTILLLSKTRAQNNNTICLNRCGDQILEYPFGFSDGCGIKLNCIDNKVQIDEFLIQNITKNSILIYLPAKCNRSIESIQPLFSDNFAPTRNNSFLVQDCSAPLGGCVIPASSFVGNQIEVESCDRKSSNISCFTQQYHEGDVDVLSYEELNKTMCNYLFSAVAVEQSKEISLQFQAIELAWWIKGSCECSNNATCSNVTLQGNGSGFRCQCLDGFRGDGFANGTGCRRG
;
A
#
# COMPACT_ATOMS: atom_id res chain seq x y z
N MET A 1 5.04 -8.20 -62.07
CA MET A 1 5.18 -8.00 -60.62
C MET A 1 3.82 -7.65 -60.05
N VAL A 2 3.26 -8.50 -59.18
CA VAL A 2 1.94 -8.28 -58.57
C VAL A 2 2.16 -7.70 -57.19
N THR A 3 1.78 -6.45 -56.99
CA THR A 3 1.91 -5.74 -55.71
C THR A 3 0.70 -6.07 -54.84
N ILE A 4 0.89 -6.90 -53.82
CA ILE A 4 -0.14 -7.22 -52.82
C ILE A 4 -0.19 -6.07 -51.81
N LEU A 5 -1.24 -5.26 -51.85
CA LEU A 5 -1.54 -4.26 -50.84
C LEU A 5 -2.11 -4.96 -49.60
N LEU A 6 -1.28 -5.15 -48.58
CA LEU A 6 -1.70 -5.58 -47.24
C LEU A 6 -2.47 -4.44 -46.57
N LEU A 7 -3.81 -4.56 -46.54
CA LEU A 7 -4.67 -3.70 -45.75
C LEU A 7 -4.53 -4.08 -44.28
N SER A 8 -3.65 -3.39 -43.56
CA SER A 8 -3.57 -3.43 -42.11
C SER A 8 -4.87 -2.89 -41.53
N LYS A 9 -5.73 -3.77 -40.98
CA LYS A 9 -6.82 -3.33 -40.11
C LYS A 9 -6.22 -2.77 -38.83
N THR A 10 -6.02 -1.45 -38.78
CA THR A 10 -5.80 -0.75 -37.52
C THR A 10 -7.11 -0.84 -36.73
N ARG A 11 -7.16 -1.70 -35.71
CA ARG A 11 -8.16 -1.54 -34.65
C ARG A 11 -7.80 -0.22 -33.96
N ALA A 12 -8.63 0.80 -34.13
CA ALA A 12 -8.63 1.93 -33.23
C ALA A 12 -8.95 1.39 -31.83
N GLN A 13 -7.95 1.26 -30.97
CA GLN A 13 -8.18 1.10 -29.54
C GLN A 13 -8.75 2.43 -29.05
N ASN A 14 -10.02 2.42 -28.69
CA ASN A 14 -10.66 3.50 -27.96
C ASN A 14 -10.06 3.49 -26.54
N ASN A 15 -8.86 4.04 -26.37
CA ASN A 15 -8.09 4.07 -25.12
C ASN A 15 -8.64 5.11 -24.13
N ASN A 16 -9.96 5.09 -23.92
CA ASN A 16 -10.58 5.78 -22.81
C ASN A 16 -11.30 4.75 -21.96
N THR A 17 -10.52 3.82 -21.40
CA THR A 17 -11.00 2.93 -20.34
C THR A 17 -11.40 3.82 -19.17
N ILE A 18 -12.70 3.94 -18.93
CA ILE A 18 -13.26 4.69 -17.80
C ILE A 18 -12.78 4.01 -16.51
N CYS A 19 -12.31 4.79 -15.54
CA CYS A 19 -12.02 4.26 -14.21
C CYS A 19 -13.32 3.85 -13.49
N LEU A 20 -13.54 2.55 -13.33
CA LEU A 20 -14.61 2.00 -12.51
C LEU A 20 -14.22 2.14 -11.04
N ASN A 21 -15.00 2.89 -10.26
CA ASN A 21 -14.61 3.27 -8.91
C ASN A 21 -15.60 2.83 -7.81
N ARG A 22 -16.56 1.96 -8.14
CA ARG A 22 -17.55 1.46 -7.18
C ARG A 22 -17.28 0.00 -6.81
N CYS A 23 -17.33 -0.28 -5.51
CA CYS A 23 -17.29 -1.63 -4.95
C CYS A 23 -18.34 -1.74 -3.83
N GLY A 24 -19.46 -2.41 -4.11
CA GLY A 24 -20.65 -2.34 -3.27
C GLY A 24 -21.10 -0.89 -3.05
N ASP A 25 -21.18 -0.49 -1.78
CA ASP A 25 -21.54 0.87 -1.37
C ASP A 25 -20.35 1.84 -1.32
N GLN A 26 -19.12 1.33 -1.45
CA GLN A 26 -17.91 2.15 -1.43
C GLN A 26 -17.68 2.76 -2.81
N ILE A 27 -17.38 4.06 -2.83
CA ILE A 27 -16.98 4.81 -4.02
C ILE A 27 -15.58 5.37 -3.75
N LEU A 28 -14.62 5.01 -4.59
CA LEU A 28 -13.26 5.52 -4.49
C LEU A 28 -13.08 6.76 -5.37
N GLU A 29 -12.29 7.71 -4.88
CA GLU A 29 -11.83 8.83 -5.70
C GLU A 29 -10.67 8.37 -6.58
N TYR A 30 -10.58 8.94 -7.79
CA TYR A 30 -9.39 8.76 -8.63
C TYR A 30 -8.15 9.20 -7.82
N PRO A 31 -7.01 8.49 -7.87
CA PRO A 31 -6.64 7.49 -8.85
C PRO A 31 -7.08 6.07 -8.54
N PHE A 32 -7.74 5.84 -7.42
CA PHE A 32 -8.12 4.49 -7.00
C PHE A 32 -9.37 4.00 -7.72
N GLY A 33 -9.36 2.72 -8.10
CA GLY A 33 -10.55 2.04 -8.59
C GLY A 33 -10.23 0.61 -9.02
N PHE A 34 -11.08 0.02 -9.85
CA PHE A 34 -11.18 -1.43 -10.06
C PHE A 34 -10.99 -1.85 -11.52
N SER A 35 -10.52 -0.94 -12.36
CA SER A 35 -10.35 -1.15 -13.81
C SER A 35 -9.04 -0.57 -14.31
N ASP A 36 -8.60 -0.98 -15.49
CA ASP A 36 -7.35 -0.50 -16.11
C ASP A 36 -7.38 0.99 -16.46
N GLY A 37 -8.54 1.65 -16.37
CA GLY A 37 -8.69 3.09 -16.50
C GLY A 37 -8.26 3.90 -15.26
N CYS A 38 -7.97 3.23 -14.15
CA CYS A 38 -7.62 3.87 -12.88
C CYS A 38 -6.09 3.96 -12.74
N GLY A 39 -5.60 5.03 -12.11
CA GLY A 39 -4.15 5.18 -11.86
C GLY A 39 -3.61 4.14 -10.87
N ILE A 40 -4.46 3.68 -9.94
CA ILE A 40 -4.17 2.58 -9.01
C ILE A 40 -5.34 1.60 -9.07
N LYS A 41 -5.09 0.44 -9.68
CA LYS A 41 -6.08 -0.64 -9.77
C LYS A 41 -6.03 -1.50 -8.51
N LEU A 42 -7.17 -1.60 -7.85
CA LEU A 42 -7.45 -2.42 -6.68
C LEU A 42 -8.40 -3.55 -7.05
N ASN A 43 -8.59 -4.49 -6.14
CA ASN A 43 -9.55 -5.58 -6.27
C ASN A 43 -10.83 -5.25 -5.49
N CYS A 44 -11.97 -5.66 -6.05
CA CYS A 44 -13.26 -5.66 -5.37
C CYS A 44 -13.78 -7.10 -5.34
N ILE A 45 -13.76 -7.74 -4.17
CA ILE A 45 -14.26 -9.11 -3.98
C ILE A 45 -15.27 -9.07 -2.85
N ASP A 46 -16.46 -9.63 -3.07
CA ASP A 46 -17.55 -9.66 -2.09
C ASP A 46 -17.87 -8.28 -1.47
N ASN A 47 -17.88 -7.23 -2.30
CA ASN A 47 -18.06 -5.83 -1.90
C ASN A 47 -16.99 -5.28 -0.94
N LYS A 48 -15.81 -5.92 -0.88
CA LYS A 48 -14.67 -5.47 -0.10
C LYS A 48 -13.54 -5.02 -1.02
N VAL A 49 -12.96 -3.88 -0.68
CA VAL A 49 -11.81 -3.30 -1.37
C VAL A 49 -10.53 -3.91 -0.81
N GLN A 50 -9.67 -4.42 -1.70
CA GLN A 50 -8.47 -5.14 -1.28
C GLN A 50 -7.31 -4.99 -2.28
N ILE A 51 -6.09 -5.22 -1.80
CA ILE A 51 -4.89 -5.43 -2.60
C ILE A 51 -4.57 -6.91 -2.50
N ASP A 52 -4.66 -7.63 -3.62
CA ASP A 52 -4.57 -9.09 -3.61
C ASP A 52 -5.57 -9.68 -2.59
N GLU A 53 -5.12 -10.39 -1.56
CA GLU A 53 -5.92 -10.90 -0.43
C GLU A 53 -6.08 -9.93 0.76
N PHE A 54 -5.37 -8.80 0.76
CA PHE A 54 -5.31 -7.89 1.90
C PHE A 54 -6.40 -6.83 1.86
N LEU A 55 -7.28 -6.84 2.88
CA LEU A 55 -8.37 -5.89 3.02
C LEU A 55 -7.84 -4.47 3.30
N ILE A 56 -8.37 -3.49 2.55
CA ILE A 56 -8.15 -2.08 2.83
C ILE A 56 -9.12 -1.62 3.91
N GLN A 57 -8.59 -1.08 5.00
CA GLN A 57 -9.37 -0.48 6.09
C GLN A 57 -9.80 0.94 5.73
N ASN A 58 -8.86 1.74 5.19
CA ASN A 58 -9.08 3.13 4.87
C ASN A 58 -8.09 3.60 3.80
N ILE A 59 -8.50 4.58 3.00
CA ILE A 59 -7.62 5.31 2.09
C ILE A 59 -7.66 6.77 2.51
N THR A 60 -6.50 7.30 2.91
CA THR A 60 -6.31 8.70 3.25
C THR A 60 -5.69 9.46 2.07
N LYS A 61 -5.52 10.77 2.24
CA LYS A 61 -4.84 11.61 1.25
C LYS A 61 -3.42 11.14 0.91
N ASN A 62 -2.73 10.49 1.86
CA ASN A 62 -1.31 10.18 1.73
C ASN A 62 -1.01 8.69 1.88
N SER A 63 -1.95 7.90 2.41
CA SER A 63 -1.70 6.51 2.75
C SER A 63 -2.90 5.59 2.51
N ILE A 64 -2.61 4.30 2.38
CA ILE A 64 -3.58 3.21 2.38
C ILE A 64 -3.33 2.42 3.65
N LEU A 65 -4.35 2.24 4.48
CA LEU A 65 -4.28 1.39 5.66
C LEU A 65 -4.79 -0.01 5.33
N ILE A 66 -3.92 -0.99 5.48
CA ILE A 66 -4.20 -2.41 5.23
C ILE A 66 -4.44 -3.13 6.55
N TYR A 67 -5.50 -3.93 6.61
CA TYR A 67 -5.71 -4.83 7.74
C TYR A 67 -4.77 -6.03 7.63
N LEU A 68 -3.90 -6.21 8.62
CA LEU A 68 -3.03 -7.37 8.72
C LEU A 68 -3.27 -8.08 10.06
N PRO A 69 -4.16 -9.09 10.12
CA PRO A 69 -4.46 -9.77 11.36
C PRO A 69 -3.20 -10.43 11.95
N ALA A 70 -3.15 -10.55 13.27
CA ALA A 70 -2.12 -11.35 13.92
C ALA A 70 -2.27 -12.82 13.49
N LYS A 71 -1.16 -13.43 13.06
CA LYS A 71 -1.10 -14.83 12.65
C LYS A 71 0.32 -15.32 12.80
N CYS A 72 0.53 -16.37 13.60
CA CYS A 72 1.85 -17.00 13.65
C CYS A 72 2.15 -17.73 12.34
N ASN A 73 3.44 -17.85 12.02
CA ASN A 73 3.93 -18.63 10.88
C ASN A 73 3.39 -18.20 9.49
N ARG A 74 2.87 -16.96 9.36
CA ARG A 74 2.58 -16.38 8.03
C ARG A 74 3.93 -16.09 7.35
N SER A 75 4.15 -16.67 6.16
CA SER A 75 5.37 -16.40 5.39
C SER A 75 5.53 -14.90 5.10
N ILE A 76 6.74 -14.36 5.26
CA ILE A 76 7.03 -12.97 4.87
C ILE A 76 6.72 -12.73 3.38
N GLU A 77 6.91 -13.74 2.53
CA GLU A 77 6.64 -13.64 1.09
C GLU A 77 5.16 -13.37 0.77
N SER A 78 4.24 -13.72 1.68
CA SER A 78 2.80 -13.47 1.47
C SER A 78 2.45 -11.99 1.33
N ILE A 79 3.25 -11.07 1.92
CA ILE A 79 2.99 -9.63 1.80
C ILE A 79 3.69 -8.97 0.62
N GLN A 80 4.36 -9.74 -0.25
CA GLN A 80 4.97 -9.21 -1.47
C GLN A 80 4.00 -8.39 -2.35
N PRO A 81 2.70 -8.74 -2.49
CA PRO A 81 1.74 -7.93 -3.25
C PRO A 81 1.54 -6.50 -2.72
N LEU A 82 1.94 -6.22 -1.46
CA LEU A 82 1.89 -4.87 -0.88
C LEU A 82 3.06 -3.98 -1.32
N PHE A 83 4.01 -4.53 -2.09
CA PHE A 83 5.12 -3.81 -2.71
C PHE A 83 4.88 -3.74 -4.21
N SER A 84 4.48 -2.57 -4.70
CA SER A 84 4.16 -2.36 -6.10
C SER A 84 4.83 -1.12 -6.66
N ASP A 85 4.54 -0.89 -7.93
CA ASP A 85 4.94 0.28 -8.68
C ASP A 85 4.20 1.56 -8.29
N ASN A 86 3.13 1.46 -7.50
CA ASN A 86 2.28 2.58 -7.11
C ASN A 86 2.10 2.74 -5.60
N PHE A 87 2.56 1.76 -4.81
CA PHE A 87 2.49 1.82 -3.36
C PHE A 87 3.49 0.87 -2.73
N ALA A 88 3.93 1.19 -1.52
CA ALA A 88 4.78 0.33 -0.70
C ALA A 88 4.61 0.69 0.78
N PRO A 89 4.91 -0.22 1.72
CA PRO A 89 4.87 0.08 3.13
C PRO A 89 5.73 1.27 3.51
N THR A 90 5.23 2.15 4.36
CA THR A 90 6.01 3.27 4.91
C THR A 90 7.07 2.77 5.90
N ARG A 91 8.15 3.53 6.07
CA ARG A 91 9.15 3.26 7.13
C ARG A 91 8.61 3.48 8.55
N ASN A 92 7.47 4.16 8.67
CA ASN A 92 6.77 4.36 9.94
C ASN A 92 6.16 3.07 10.51
N ASN A 93 6.06 2.01 9.70
CA ASN A 93 5.58 0.72 10.21
C ASN A 93 6.62 0.06 11.12
N SER A 94 6.14 -0.60 12.17
CA SER A 94 6.90 -1.62 12.90
C SER A 94 6.36 -3.00 12.54
N PHE A 95 7.15 -3.80 11.85
CA PHE A 95 6.80 -5.17 11.50
C PHE A 95 7.11 -6.11 12.65
N LEU A 96 6.17 -6.98 12.98
CA LEU A 96 6.32 -8.01 14.00
C LEU A 96 6.68 -9.31 13.29
N VAL A 97 7.92 -9.76 13.44
CA VAL A 97 8.50 -10.88 12.71
C VAL A 97 8.89 -12.03 13.65
N GLN A 98 9.05 -13.22 13.09
CA GLN A 98 9.28 -14.46 13.82
C GLN A 98 10.34 -15.32 13.11
N ASP A 99 10.96 -16.22 13.87
CA ASP A 99 11.97 -17.18 13.38
C ASP A 99 13.13 -16.49 12.63
N CYS A 100 13.77 -15.55 13.32
CA CYS A 100 14.90 -14.77 12.79
C CYS A 100 16.24 -15.45 13.10
N SER A 101 17.11 -15.50 12.09
CA SER A 101 18.46 -16.08 12.23
C SER A 101 19.39 -15.26 13.14
N ALA A 102 19.07 -13.99 13.37
CA ALA A 102 19.81 -13.10 14.26
C ALA A 102 18.85 -12.18 15.06
N PRO A 103 19.23 -11.74 16.27
CA PRO A 103 18.44 -10.76 17.02
C PRO A 103 18.42 -9.39 16.31
N LEU A 104 17.24 -8.76 16.23
CA LEU A 104 17.06 -7.45 15.58
C LEU A 104 17.22 -6.24 16.53
N GLY A 105 17.48 -6.46 17.82
CA GLY A 105 17.72 -5.38 18.80
C GLY A 105 16.48 -4.57 19.22
N GLY A 106 15.27 -5.01 18.84
CA GLY A 106 14.00 -4.37 19.18
C GLY A 106 13.24 -5.04 20.34
N CYS A 107 11.93 -5.18 20.18
CA CYS A 107 11.09 -5.87 21.16
C CYS A 107 11.27 -7.40 21.10
N VAL A 108 10.93 -8.08 22.20
CA VAL A 108 10.77 -9.53 22.25
C VAL A 108 9.45 -9.83 22.95
N ILE A 109 8.47 -10.34 22.21
CA ILE A 109 7.14 -10.67 22.71
C ILE A 109 6.97 -12.19 22.63
N PRO A 110 6.79 -12.90 23.76
CA PRO A 110 6.56 -14.34 23.72
C PRO A 110 5.25 -14.66 23.00
N ALA A 111 5.30 -15.47 21.94
CA ALA A 111 4.10 -15.85 21.18
C ALA A 111 3.10 -16.65 22.04
N SER A 112 3.60 -17.34 23.08
CA SER A 112 2.79 -18.00 24.10
C SER A 112 1.83 -17.05 24.84
N SER A 113 2.09 -15.73 24.83
CA SER A 113 1.17 -14.70 25.35
C SER A 113 -0.12 -14.59 24.54
N PHE A 114 -0.23 -15.25 23.40
CA PHE A 114 -1.42 -15.28 22.54
C PHE A 114 -2.11 -16.66 22.52
N VAL A 115 -1.72 -17.56 23.43
CA VAL A 115 -2.22 -18.95 23.49
C VAL A 115 -2.95 -19.18 24.81
N GLY A 116 -4.23 -19.54 24.75
CA GLY A 116 -5.06 -19.76 25.95
C GLY A 116 -5.46 -18.48 26.69
N ASN A 117 -5.28 -17.32 26.04
CA ASN A 117 -5.73 -16.00 26.51
C ASN A 117 -7.06 -15.61 25.84
N GLN A 118 -7.64 -14.47 26.23
CA GLN A 118 -8.92 -13.98 25.69
C GLN A 118 -8.91 -13.71 24.18
N ILE A 119 -7.72 -13.59 23.57
CA ILE A 119 -7.52 -13.40 22.13
C ILE A 119 -6.74 -14.61 21.62
N GLU A 120 -7.44 -15.56 21.00
CA GLU A 120 -6.82 -16.71 20.34
C GLU A 120 -6.34 -16.29 18.95
N VAL A 121 -5.02 -16.35 18.74
CA VAL A 121 -4.40 -15.96 17.47
C VAL A 121 -4.17 -17.19 16.61
N GLU A 122 -4.50 -17.08 15.32
CA GLU A 122 -4.37 -18.17 14.36
C GLU A 122 -2.93 -18.70 14.30
N SER A 123 -2.81 -20.03 14.29
CA SER A 123 -1.54 -20.77 14.11
C SER A 123 -0.49 -20.54 15.19
N CYS A 124 -0.84 -19.92 16.32
CA CYS A 124 0.04 -19.77 17.47
C CYS A 124 -0.14 -20.93 18.46
N ASP A 125 0.97 -21.46 18.95
CA ASP A 125 1.01 -22.49 19.98
C ASP A 125 2.09 -22.18 21.04
N ARG A 126 2.17 -23.00 22.10
CA ARG A 126 3.14 -22.80 23.18
C ARG A 126 4.60 -22.95 22.73
N LYS A 127 4.84 -23.49 21.53
CA LYS A 127 6.18 -23.72 20.95
C LYS A 127 6.55 -22.68 19.90
N SER A 128 5.62 -21.78 19.56
CA SER A 128 5.82 -20.75 18.55
C SER A 128 6.95 -19.82 18.97
N SER A 129 7.79 -19.45 18.00
CA SER A 129 8.94 -18.59 18.25
C SER A 129 8.50 -17.22 18.78
N ASN A 130 9.35 -16.62 19.60
CA ASN A 130 9.15 -15.24 20.04
C ASN A 130 9.02 -14.30 18.84
N ILE A 131 8.21 -13.28 19.03
CA ILE A 131 7.98 -12.21 18.06
C ILE A 131 9.01 -11.11 18.32
N SER A 132 9.71 -10.70 17.27
CA SER A 132 10.66 -9.58 17.27
C SER A 132 10.07 -8.39 16.53
N CYS A 133 10.45 -7.17 16.91
CA CYS A 133 10.06 -5.96 16.19
C CYS A 133 11.16 -5.57 15.20
N PHE A 134 10.76 -5.32 13.96
CA PHE A 134 11.58 -4.72 12.91
C PHE A 134 11.02 -3.35 12.56
N THR A 135 11.85 -2.32 12.78
CA THR A 135 11.61 -0.96 12.29
C THR A 135 12.89 -0.49 11.64
N GLN A 136 12.78 -0.07 10.39
CA GLN A 136 13.93 0.40 9.64
C GLN A 136 14.30 1.80 10.12
N GLN A 137 15.59 2.01 10.46
CA GLN A 137 16.07 3.33 10.86
C GLN A 137 16.16 4.25 9.64
N TYR A 138 15.78 5.51 9.82
CA TYR A 138 15.93 6.55 8.81
C TYR A 138 17.40 6.99 8.72
N HIS A 139 17.94 6.96 7.51
CA HIS A 139 19.20 7.61 7.16
C HIS A 139 18.97 8.81 6.24
N GLU A 140 19.90 9.76 6.25
CA GLU A 140 19.85 10.94 5.38
C GLU A 140 19.88 10.50 3.91
N GLY A 141 18.85 10.86 3.14
CA GLY A 141 18.68 10.46 1.74
C GLY A 141 17.80 9.23 1.52
N ASP A 142 17.29 8.60 2.57
CA ASP A 142 16.33 7.51 2.45
C ASP A 142 15.00 8.00 1.85
N VAL A 143 14.38 7.13 1.05
CA VAL A 143 12.99 7.30 0.59
C VAL A 143 12.01 6.92 1.69
N ASP A 144 10.82 7.52 1.71
CA ASP A 144 9.83 7.33 2.78
C ASP A 144 9.21 5.92 2.86
N VAL A 145 9.56 5.03 1.93
CA VAL A 145 9.04 3.66 1.84
C VAL A 145 10.11 2.61 2.12
N LEU A 146 9.65 1.49 2.65
CA LEU A 146 10.42 0.28 2.85
C LEU A 146 10.42 -0.55 1.55
N SER A 147 11.58 -1.01 1.12
CA SER A 147 11.69 -2.00 0.05
C SER A 147 11.49 -3.42 0.59
N TYR A 148 11.02 -4.32 -0.27
CA TYR A 148 10.90 -5.73 0.09
C TYR A 148 12.25 -6.36 0.46
N GLU A 149 13.34 -5.91 -0.19
CA GLU A 149 14.70 -6.38 0.10
C GLU A 149 15.15 -6.03 1.52
N GLU A 150 14.82 -4.83 2.01
CA GLU A 150 15.11 -4.42 3.40
C GLU A 150 14.39 -5.31 4.42
N LEU A 151 13.14 -5.70 4.15
CA LEU A 151 12.42 -6.63 5.01
C LEU A 151 13.05 -8.03 4.94
N ASN A 152 13.44 -8.50 3.76
CA ASN A 152 14.06 -9.81 3.59
C ASN A 152 15.46 -9.90 4.25
N LYS A 153 16.19 -8.78 4.31
CA LYS A 153 17.49 -8.67 5.01
C LYS A 153 17.41 -8.94 6.52
N THR A 154 16.22 -8.94 7.11
CA THR A 154 16.04 -9.34 8.52
C THR A 154 16.34 -10.82 8.76
N MET A 155 16.36 -11.64 7.71
CA MET A 155 16.55 -13.11 7.80
C MET A 155 15.57 -13.79 8.76
N CYS A 156 14.35 -13.25 8.84
CA CYS A 156 13.20 -13.84 9.52
C CYS A 156 12.35 -14.60 8.52
N ASN A 157 11.78 -15.73 8.91
CA ASN A 157 10.96 -16.55 8.02
C ASN A 157 9.48 -16.12 8.01
N TYR A 158 9.00 -15.56 9.12
CA TYR A 158 7.57 -15.32 9.30
C TYR A 158 7.24 -13.88 9.74
N LEU A 159 6.10 -13.39 9.29
CA LEU A 159 5.48 -12.12 9.66
C LEU A 159 4.25 -12.37 10.53
N PHE A 160 4.34 -12.02 11.81
CA PHE A 160 3.21 -12.12 12.73
C PHE A 160 2.12 -11.08 12.45
N SER A 161 2.50 -9.81 12.36
CA SER A 161 1.60 -8.66 12.17
C SER A 161 2.42 -7.38 11.93
N ALA A 162 1.79 -6.21 11.95
CA ALA A 162 2.45 -4.91 11.94
C ALA A 162 1.72 -3.91 12.84
N VAL A 163 2.45 -2.84 13.19
CA VAL A 163 1.93 -1.65 13.85
C VAL A 163 2.18 -0.46 12.93
N ALA A 164 1.12 0.19 12.49
CA ALA A 164 1.18 1.45 11.75
C ALA A 164 1.20 2.63 12.74
N VAL A 165 2.01 3.64 12.45
CA VAL A 165 2.02 4.91 13.18
C VAL A 165 1.25 5.93 12.38
N GLU A 166 0.03 6.25 12.80
CA GLU A 166 -0.76 7.30 12.16
C GLU A 166 -0.36 8.65 12.75
N GLN A 167 0.29 9.46 11.93
CA GLN A 167 0.69 10.82 12.29
C GLN A 167 -0.42 11.79 11.87
N SER A 168 -1.43 11.92 12.74
CA SER A 168 -2.45 12.96 12.61
C SER A 168 -2.13 14.13 13.57
N LYS A 169 -3.13 14.84 14.10
CA LYS A 169 -2.92 15.86 15.14
C LYS A 169 -2.31 15.27 16.43
N GLU A 170 -2.47 13.96 16.64
CA GLU A 170 -1.85 13.18 17.71
C GLU A 170 -1.21 11.91 17.09
N ILE A 171 -0.17 11.38 17.74
CA ILE A 171 0.47 10.13 17.33
C ILE A 171 -0.38 8.97 17.85
N SER A 172 -0.99 8.21 16.95
CA SER A 172 -1.70 6.96 17.27
C SER A 172 -0.93 5.75 16.75
N LEU A 173 -0.90 4.68 17.55
CA LEU A 173 -0.36 3.38 17.16
C LEU A 173 -1.51 2.44 16.85
N GLN A 174 -1.54 1.90 15.64
CA GLN A 174 -2.57 0.96 15.20
C GLN A 174 -1.97 -0.43 15.00
N PHE A 175 -2.30 -1.35 15.92
CA PHE A 175 -1.95 -2.77 15.79
C PHE A 175 -2.81 -3.47 14.73
N GLN A 176 -2.25 -4.51 14.09
CA GLN A 176 -2.86 -5.23 12.97
C GLN A 176 -3.09 -4.35 11.74
N ALA A 177 -2.19 -3.40 11.51
CA ALA A 177 -2.27 -2.49 10.38
C ALA A 177 -0.90 -2.32 9.72
N ILE A 178 -0.91 -2.23 8.39
CA ILE A 178 0.22 -1.73 7.60
C ILE A 178 -0.22 -0.42 6.93
N GLU A 179 0.57 0.63 7.12
CA GLU A 179 0.46 1.86 6.35
C GLU A 179 1.27 1.75 5.05
N LEU A 180 0.61 1.89 3.90
CA LEU A 180 1.29 2.04 2.61
C LEU A 180 1.29 3.51 2.21
N ALA A 181 2.43 4.02 1.76
CA ALA A 181 2.45 5.21 0.93
C ALA A 181 2.05 4.82 -0.50
N TRP A 182 1.38 5.73 -1.22
CA TRP A 182 0.98 5.51 -2.62
C TRP A 182 1.40 6.66 -3.54
N TRP A 183 1.47 6.47 -4.85
CA TRP A 183 1.81 7.51 -5.82
C TRP A 183 1.37 7.11 -7.24
N ILE A 184 1.28 8.10 -8.13
CA ILE A 184 1.19 7.88 -9.58
C ILE A 184 2.57 8.04 -10.20
N LYS A 185 3.00 7.06 -10.99
CA LYS A 185 4.27 7.14 -11.72
C LYS A 185 4.23 8.26 -12.75
N GLY A 186 5.34 8.98 -12.88
CA GLY A 186 5.52 9.99 -13.92
C GLY A 186 5.56 11.41 -13.38
N SER A 187 5.17 12.35 -14.23
CA SER A 187 5.21 13.80 -13.97
C SER A 187 3.86 14.31 -13.46
N CYS A 188 3.86 15.42 -12.74
CA CYS A 188 2.64 16.04 -12.22
C CYS A 188 1.58 16.29 -13.31
N GLU A 189 0.44 15.60 -13.19
CA GLU A 189 -0.76 15.80 -14.01
C GLU A 189 -1.97 16.15 -13.13
N CYS A 190 -1.83 17.24 -12.39
CA CYS A 190 -2.86 17.73 -11.48
C CYS A 190 -3.87 18.63 -12.18
N SER A 191 -5.10 18.63 -11.69
CA SER A 191 -6.15 19.53 -12.14
C SER A 191 -5.87 20.98 -11.76
N ASN A 192 -6.59 21.92 -12.37
CA ASN A 192 -6.54 23.32 -11.96
C ASN A 192 -6.93 23.48 -10.48
N ASN A 193 -6.24 24.36 -9.75
CA ASN A 193 -6.42 24.57 -8.31
C ASN A 193 -6.01 23.36 -7.44
N ALA A 194 -5.05 22.56 -7.91
CA ALA A 194 -4.40 21.53 -7.12
C ALA A 194 -2.90 21.81 -6.97
N THR A 195 -2.32 21.36 -5.87
CA THR A 195 -0.87 21.25 -5.68
C THR A 195 -0.39 19.87 -6.09
N CYS A 196 0.85 19.80 -6.57
CA CYS A 196 1.54 18.55 -6.83
C CYS A 196 2.60 18.31 -5.74
N SER A 197 2.64 17.09 -5.22
CA SER A 197 3.68 16.64 -4.30
C SER A 197 4.42 15.46 -4.94
N ASN A 198 5.74 15.61 -5.11
CA ASN A 198 6.58 14.53 -5.62
C ASN A 198 6.85 13.50 -4.51
N VAL A 199 6.89 12.23 -4.90
CA VAL A 199 7.29 11.10 -4.07
C VAL A 199 8.56 10.53 -4.68
N THR A 200 9.68 10.62 -3.94
CA THR A 200 10.96 10.05 -4.36
C THR A 200 10.92 8.54 -4.17
N LEU A 201 11.23 7.79 -5.22
CA LEU A 201 11.26 6.32 -5.21
C LEU A 201 12.71 5.83 -5.33
N GLN A 202 12.96 4.59 -4.93
CA GLN A 202 14.27 3.98 -5.14
C GLN A 202 14.62 3.91 -6.63
N GLY A 203 15.91 4.01 -6.96
CA GLY A 203 16.41 3.82 -8.33
C GLY A 203 16.11 4.97 -9.31
N ASN A 204 16.07 6.22 -8.85
CA ASN A 204 15.75 7.43 -9.62
C ASN A 204 14.32 7.49 -10.18
N GLY A 205 13.42 6.63 -9.70
CA GLY A 205 12.00 6.74 -10.01
C GLY A 205 11.37 7.95 -9.33
N SER A 206 10.40 8.59 -9.99
CA SER A 206 9.55 9.62 -9.39
C SER A 206 8.08 9.26 -9.52
N GLY A 207 7.34 9.48 -8.44
CA GLY A 207 5.89 9.51 -8.45
C GLY A 207 5.37 10.87 -8.03
N PHE A 208 4.07 11.08 -8.19
CA PHE A 208 3.40 12.28 -7.72
C PHE A 208 2.05 11.99 -7.09
N ARG A 209 1.59 12.94 -6.27
CA ARG A 209 0.22 13.05 -5.77
C ARG A 209 -0.32 14.44 -6.11
N CYS A 210 -1.63 14.52 -6.26
CA CYS A 210 -2.32 15.79 -6.42
C CYS A 210 -3.24 16.02 -5.23
N GLN A 211 -3.31 17.26 -4.75
CA GLN A 211 -4.22 17.65 -3.69
C GLN A 211 -4.87 18.98 -4.02
N CYS A 212 -6.19 19.09 -3.84
CA CYS A 212 -6.87 20.38 -4.01
C CYS A 212 -6.37 21.44 -3.02
N LEU A 213 -6.23 22.67 -3.53
CA LEU A 213 -5.96 23.84 -2.72
C LEU A 213 -7.09 24.11 -1.73
N ASP A 214 -6.79 24.86 -0.67
CA ASP A 214 -7.79 25.26 0.31
C ASP A 214 -8.97 25.99 -0.36
N GLY A 215 -10.19 25.61 0.02
CA GLY A 215 -11.43 26.08 -0.61
C GLY A 215 -11.88 25.27 -1.84
N PHE A 216 -11.15 24.22 -2.21
CA PHE A 216 -11.52 23.29 -3.27
C PHE A 216 -11.65 21.85 -2.75
N ARG A 217 -12.47 21.05 -3.43
CA ARG A 217 -12.71 19.63 -3.12
C ARG A 217 -12.70 18.78 -4.38
N GLY A 218 -12.33 17.52 -4.23
CA GLY A 218 -12.22 16.52 -5.29
C GLY A 218 -10.89 15.76 -5.22
N ASP A 219 -10.63 14.93 -6.22
CA ASP A 219 -9.44 14.07 -6.26
C ASP A 219 -8.13 14.77 -6.58
N GLY A 220 -8.18 15.97 -7.15
CA GLY A 220 -7.00 16.74 -7.52
C GLY A 220 -6.35 16.39 -8.86
N PHE A 221 -6.76 15.32 -9.53
CA PHE A 221 -6.11 14.85 -10.77
C PHE A 221 -6.80 15.37 -12.03
N ALA A 222 -6.02 15.65 -13.08
CA ALA A 222 -6.57 16.11 -14.35
C ALA A 222 -7.43 15.06 -15.06
N ASN A 223 -7.07 13.77 -14.94
CA ASN A 223 -7.82 12.64 -15.49
C ASN A 223 -8.99 12.19 -14.59
N GLY A 224 -9.13 12.79 -13.41
CA GLY A 224 -10.21 12.51 -12.47
C GLY A 224 -11.36 13.50 -12.58
N THR A 225 -12.06 13.67 -11.46
CA THR A 225 -13.07 14.70 -11.25
C THR A 225 -12.48 16.10 -11.09
N GLY A 226 -11.19 16.18 -10.71
CA GLY A 226 -10.43 17.39 -10.48
C GLY A 226 -10.93 18.19 -9.28
N CYS A 227 -10.36 19.38 -9.09
CA CYS A 227 -10.75 20.28 -8.01
C CYS A 227 -11.89 21.21 -8.40
N ARG A 228 -12.90 21.31 -7.53
CA ARG A 228 -14.06 22.21 -7.66
C ARG A 228 -14.21 23.05 -6.40
N ARG A 229 -14.71 24.29 -6.54
CA ARG A 229 -14.97 25.14 -5.36
C ARG A 229 -15.94 24.43 -4.41
N GLY A 230 -15.55 24.36 -3.14
CA GLY A 230 -16.30 23.71 -2.07
C GLY A 230 -17.20 24.65 -1.30
#